data_AF-A0A2M8R5N2-F1
#
_entry.id   AF-A0A2M8R5N2-F1
#
_cell.length_a   1.000
_cell.length_b   1.000
_cell.length_c   1.000
_cell.angle_alpha   90.00
_cell.angle_beta   90.00
_cell.angle_gamma   90.00
#
_symmetry.space_group_name_H-M   'P 1'
#
loop_
_entity.id
_entity.type
_entity.pdbx_description
1 polymer ?
#
loop_
_entity_poly.entity_id
_entity_poly.type
_entity_poly.pdbx_seq_one_letter_code
_entity_poly.pdbx_strand_id
1 'polypeptide(L)'
;MTEYLVRFVAGGLMVSVFAIFGDMLRPKSFAGLLGAAPSVALATLGIAVVQHGPQYAAADSWTMIYGAIALACYSLVVCHLLMRSRLGALPATILAFAVWLVVAFGLLAGLGGAA
;
A
#
# COMPACT_ATOMS: atom_id res chain seq x y z
N MET A 1 23.39 9.35 -0.98
CA MET A 1 23.02 10.00 0.30
C MET A 1 21.91 11.02 0.12
N THR A 2 22.07 12.01 -0.76
CA THR A 2 21.05 13.05 -1.02
C THR A 2 19.70 12.48 -1.44
N GLU A 3 19.69 11.41 -2.24
CA GLU A 3 18.46 10.76 -2.69
C GLU A 3 17.64 10.13 -1.54
N TYR A 4 18.29 9.42 -0.62
CA TYR A 4 17.62 8.87 0.57
C TYR A 4 17.08 9.97 1.48
N LEU A 5 17.80 11.09 1.59
CA LEU A 5 17.35 12.25 2.35
C LEU A 5 16.09 12.87 1.72
N VAL A 6 16.06 13.00 0.39
CA VAL A 6 14.88 13.49 -0.35
C VAL A 6 13.70 12.54 -0.20
N ARG A 7 13.90 11.22 -0.32
CA ARG A 7 12.85 10.21 -0.09
C ARG A 7 12.33 10.25 1.34
N PHE A 8 13.21 10.41 2.33
CA PHE A 8 12.86 10.53 3.74
C PHE A 8 12.02 11.79 4.00
N VAL A 9 12.47 12.95 3.53
CA VAL A 9 11.76 14.22 3.74
C VAL A 9 10.44 14.23 2.97
N ALA A 10 10.43 13.88 1.68
CA ALA A 10 9.21 13.88 0.87
C ALA A 10 8.18 12.86 1.39
N GLY A 11 8.63 11.66 1.74
CA GLY A 11 7.78 10.63 2.35
C GLY A 11 7.24 11.08 3.70
N GLY A 12 8.09 11.60 4.59
CA GLY A 12 7.69 12.08 5.91
C GLY A 12 6.72 13.27 5.86
N LEU A 13 6.92 14.19 4.91
CA LEU A 13 6.06 15.35 4.70
C LEU A 13 4.68 14.90 4.21
N MET A 14 4.62 13.97 3.25
CA MET A 14 3.36 13.39 2.80
C MET A 14 2.63 12.65 3.92
N VAL A 15 3.32 11.80 4.71
CA VAL A 15 2.73 11.12 5.88
C VAL A 15 2.15 12.13 6.88
N SER A 16 2.88 13.22 7.16
CA SER A 16 2.41 14.28 8.05
C SER A 16 1.15 14.97 7.52
N VAL A 17 1.11 15.28 6.22
CA VAL A 17 -0.06 15.87 5.57
C VAL A 17 -1.26 14.92 5.68
N PHE A 18 -1.11 13.65 5.32
CA PHE A 18 -2.20 12.67 5.41
C PHE A 18 -2.68 12.43 6.84
N ALA A 19 -1.79 12.49 7.85
CA ALA A 19 -2.16 12.42 9.25
C ALA A 19 -3.00 13.63 9.69
N ILE A 20 -2.59 14.85 9.31
CA ILE A 20 -3.33 16.09 9.61
C ILE A 20 -4.72 16.06 8.95
N PHE A 21 -4.80 15.70 7.66
CA PHE A 21 -6.07 15.56 6.95
C PHE A 21 -6.94 14.46 7.57
N GLY A 22 -6.34 13.33 7.94
CA GLY A 22 -7.01 12.23 8.62
C GLY A 22 -7.67 12.66 9.94
N ASP A 23 -6.99 13.49 10.72
CA ASP A 23 -7.52 13.98 12.00
C ASP A 23 -8.57 15.11 11.83
N MET A 24 -8.41 15.97 10.81
CA MET A 24 -9.36 17.04 10.49
C MET A 24 -10.67 16.53 9.87
N LEU A 25 -10.64 15.46 9.09
CA LEU A 25 -11.82 14.98 8.35
C LEU A 25 -12.75 14.16 9.27
N ARG A 26 -13.97 14.66 9.48
CA ARG A 26 -15.06 13.87 10.07
C ARG A 26 -15.90 13.23 8.96
N PRO A 27 -16.31 11.96 9.10
CA PRO A 27 -16.16 11.06 10.26
C PRO A 27 -14.74 10.49 10.47
N LYS A 28 -14.39 10.19 11.73
CA LYS A 28 -13.08 9.63 12.17
C LYS A 28 -12.63 8.35 11.44
N SER A 29 -13.53 7.68 10.73
CA SER A 29 -13.18 6.55 9.85
C SER A 29 -12.25 6.95 8.69
N PHE A 30 -12.29 8.22 8.25
CA PHE A 30 -11.39 8.73 7.21
C PHE A 30 -9.94 8.83 7.68
N ALA A 31 -9.69 9.01 8.98
CA ALA A 31 -8.35 8.98 9.56
C ALA A 31 -7.65 7.64 9.29
N GLY A 32 -8.38 6.53 9.43
CA GLY A 32 -7.87 5.19 9.12
C GLY A 32 -7.59 4.99 7.63
N LEU A 33 -8.48 5.51 6.76
CA LEU A 33 -8.32 5.42 5.30
C LEU A 33 -7.11 6.24 4.80
N LEU A 34 -6.93 7.45 5.32
CA LEU A 34 -5.83 8.34 4.95
C LEU A 34 -4.51 7.92 5.62
N GLY A 35 -4.55 7.34 6.82
CA GLY A 35 -3.38 6.73 7.45
C GLY A 35 -2.91 5.47 6.74
N ALA A 36 -3.81 4.75 6.07
CA ALA A 36 -3.49 3.62 5.19
C ALA A 36 -3.11 4.05 3.77
N ALA A 37 -3.19 5.35 3.44
CA ALA A 37 -2.84 5.83 2.11
C ALA A 37 -1.36 5.54 1.80
N PRO A 38 -1.03 5.10 0.58
CA PRO A 38 0.34 4.73 0.21
C PRO A 38 1.17 5.98 -0.10
N SER A 39 1.24 6.92 0.84
CA SER A 39 1.88 8.25 0.70
C SER A 39 3.36 8.15 0.34
N VAL A 40 4.03 7.16 0.90
CA VAL A 40 5.44 6.85 0.60
C VAL A 40 5.61 6.33 -0.82
N ALA A 41 4.64 5.56 -1.33
CA ALA A 41 4.64 5.07 -2.70
C ALA A 41 4.44 6.21 -3.71
N LEU A 42 3.53 7.15 -3.43
CA LEU A 42 3.33 8.36 -4.23
C LEU A 42 4.59 9.24 -4.27
N ALA A 43 5.25 9.46 -3.13
CA ALA A 43 6.51 10.20 -3.08
C ALA A 43 7.61 9.49 -3.89
N THR A 44 7.68 8.16 -3.80
CA THR A 44 8.67 7.34 -4.54
C THR A 44 8.43 7.41 -6.05
N LEU A 45 7.17 7.27 -6.52
CA LEU A 45 6.82 7.43 -7.93
C LEU A 45 7.15 8.84 -8.44
N GLY A 46 6.88 9.89 -7.67
CA GLY A 46 7.23 11.26 -8.05
C GLY A 46 8.74 11.43 -8.26
N ILE A 47 9.55 10.87 -7.36
CA ILE A 47 11.02 10.89 -7.49
C ILE A 47 11.46 10.04 -8.69
N ALA A 48 10.84 8.87 -8.90
CA ALA A 48 11.15 7.98 -10.01
C ALA A 48 10.89 8.64 -11.37
N VAL A 49 9.77 9.36 -11.52
CA VAL A 49 9.45 10.13 -12.74
C VAL A 49 10.52 11.20 -13.01
N VAL A 50 10.93 11.95 -11.98
CA VAL A 50 11.89 13.05 -12.13
C VAL A 50 13.31 12.54 -12.42
N GLN A 51 13.72 11.43 -11.82
CA GLN A 51 15.11 10.95 -11.93
C GLN A 51 15.34 9.94 -13.04
N HIS A 52 14.40 9.02 -13.27
CA HIS A 52 14.57 7.87 -14.15
C HIS A 52 13.66 7.94 -15.39
N GLY A 53 12.81 8.96 -15.47
CA GLY A 53 11.89 9.17 -16.58
C GLY A 53 10.58 8.36 -16.49
N PRO A 54 9.62 8.66 -17.38
CA PRO A 54 8.26 8.12 -17.29
C PRO A 54 8.16 6.61 -17.56
N GLN A 55 9.03 6.03 -18.40
CA GLN A 55 9.03 4.58 -18.62
C GLN A 55 9.40 3.77 -17.37
N TYR A 56 10.37 4.25 -16.58
CA TYR A 56 10.76 3.58 -15.34
C TYR A 56 9.64 3.66 -14.29
N ALA A 57 9.00 4.83 -14.17
CA ALA A 57 7.86 5.01 -13.29
C ALA A 57 6.64 4.15 -13.69
N ALA A 58 6.43 3.93 -14.99
CA ALA A 58 5.37 3.05 -15.48
C ALA A 58 5.58 1.60 -15.02
N ALA A 59 6.81 1.07 -15.12
CA ALA A 59 7.13 -0.27 -14.64
C ALA A 59 6.92 -0.41 -13.12
N ASP A 60 7.39 0.55 -12.33
CA ASP A 60 7.19 0.56 -10.88
C ASP A 60 5.70 0.62 -10.50
N SER A 61 4.89 1.37 -11.24
CA SER A 61 3.45 1.51 -10.96
C SER A 61 2.68 0.19 -11.08
N TRP A 62 3.09 -0.72 -11.97
CA TRP A 62 2.46 -2.05 -12.10
C TRP A 62 2.62 -2.89 -10.85
N THR A 63 3.81 -2.86 -10.23
CA THR A 63 4.05 -3.58 -8.98
C THR A 63 3.24 -3.02 -7.82
N MET A 64 3.00 -1.70 -7.81
CA MET A 64 2.13 -1.04 -6.83
C MET A 64 0.66 -1.45 -7.01
N ILE A 65 0.19 -1.63 -8.25
CA ILE A 65 -1.16 -2.12 -8.55
C ILE A 65 -1.33 -3.56 -8.03
N TYR A 66 -0.34 -4.44 -8.26
CA TYR A 66 -0.40 -5.82 -7.73
C TYR A 66 -0.45 -5.83 -6.19
N GLY A 67 0.34 -4.98 -5.53
CA GLY A 67 0.28 -4.81 -4.08
C GLY A 67 -1.07 -4.31 -3.57
N ALA A 68 -1.72 -3.39 -4.30
CA ALA A 68 -3.06 -2.90 -3.97
C ALA A 68 -4.13 -4.00 -4.08
N ILE A 69 -4.08 -4.82 -5.14
CA ILE A 69 -4.99 -5.95 -5.32
C ILE A 69 -4.81 -6.96 -4.18
N ALA A 70 -3.56 -7.30 -3.85
CA ALA A 70 -3.26 -8.19 -2.73
C ALA A 70 -3.81 -7.65 -1.40
N LEU A 71 -3.64 -6.35 -1.12
CA LEU A 71 -4.15 -5.71 0.09
C LEU A 71 -5.68 -5.70 0.16
N ALA A 72 -6.36 -5.55 -0.99
CA ALA A 72 -7.81 -5.68 -1.07
C ALA A 72 -8.26 -7.10 -0.72
N CYS A 73 -7.62 -8.12 -1.29
CA CYS A 73 -7.89 -9.53 -0.96
C CYS A 73 -7.65 -9.82 0.53
N TYR A 74 -6.52 -9.37 1.09
CA TYR A 74 -6.23 -9.45 2.52
C TYR A 74 -7.38 -8.87 3.36
N SER A 75 -7.80 -7.65 3.04
CA SER A 75 -8.84 -6.93 3.79
C SER A 75 -10.18 -7.68 3.76
N LEU A 76 -10.55 -8.25 2.59
CA LEU A 76 -11.75 -9.06 2.45
C LEU A 76 -11.68 -10.35 3.28
N VAL A 77 -10.53 -11.03 3.28
CA VAL A 77 -10.34 -12.26 4.06
C VAL A 77 -10.38 -11.97 5.56
N VAL A 78 -9.67 -10.94 6.04
CA VAL A 78 -9.73 -10.54 7.45
C VAL A 78 -11.16 -10.23 7.87
N CYS A 79 -11.89 -9.44 7.06
CA CYS A 79 -13.25 -9.04 7.35
C CYS A 79 -14.19 -10.26 7.43
N HIS A 80 -14.09 -11.17 6.46
CA HIS A 80 -14.86 -12.42 6.44
C HIS A 80 -14.55 -13.31 7.65
N LEU A 81 -13.27 -13.45 7.99
CA LEU A 81 -12.82 -14.34 9.06
C LEU A 81 -13.20 -13.82 10.46
N LEU A 82 -13.16 -12.49 10.67
CA LEU A 82 -13.66 -11.85 11.89
C LEU A 82 -15.19 -11.93 11.99
N MET A 83 -15.92 -11.56 10.94
CA MET A 83 -17.39 -11.45 11.01
C MET A 83 -18.10 -12.80 10.93
N ARG A 84 -17.61 -13.72 10.09
CA ARG A 84 -18.30 -14.98 9.78
C ARG A 84 -17.80 -16.14 10.62
N SER A 85 -16.49 -16.22 10.85
CA SER A 85 -15.88 -17.31 11.63
C SER A 85 -15.65 -16.97 13.10
N ARG A 86 -15.91 -15.71 13.51
CA ARG A 86 -15.67 -15.18 14.87
C ARG A 86 -14.29 -15.54 15.43
N LEU A 87 -13.30 -15.65 14.55
CA LEU A 87 -11.93 -15.91 14.96
C LEU A 87 -11.37 -14.67 15.66
N GLY A 88 -10.46 -14.90 16.62
CA GLY A 88 -9.71 -13.82 17.24
C GLY A 88 -8.92 -13.02 16.19
N ALA A 89 -8.65 -11.75 16.48
CA ALA A 89 -7.95 -10.86 15.54
C ALA A 89 -6.58 -11.41 15.11
N LEU A 90 -5.81 -12.01 16.04
CA LEU A 90 -4.49 -12.59 15.79
C LEU A 90 -4.48 -13.72 14.74
N PRO A 91 -5.24 -14.82 14.91
CA PRO A 91 -5.25 -15.89 13.90
C PRO A 91 -5.82 -15.41 12.57
N ALA A 92 -6.76 -14.45 12.59
CA ALA A 92 -7.37 -13.95 11.38
C ALA A 92 -6.39 -13.13 10.52
N THR A 93 -5.58 -12.27 11.12
CA THR A 93 -4.57 -11.49 10.39
C THR A 93 -3.42 -12.37 9.90
N ILE A 94 -2.98 -13.36 10.68
CA ILE A 94 -1.94 -14.31 10.26
C ILE A 94 -2.37 -15.12 9.03
N LEU A 95 -3.59 -15.66 9.03
CA LEU A 95 -4.12 -16.42 7.89
C LEU A 95 -4.32 -15.54 6.66
N ALA A 96 -4.87 -14.34 6.85
CA ALA A 96 -5.02 -13.40 5.75
C ALA A 96 -3.66 -12.96 5.18
N PHE A 97 -2.63 -12.85 6.02
CA PHE A 97 -1.28 -12.49 5.57
C PHE A 97 -0.70 -13.52 4.60
N ALA A 98 -0.97 -14.81 4.82
CA ALA A 98 -0.61 -15.85 3.87
C ALA A 98 -1.34 -15.65 2.52
N VAL A 99 -2.64 -15.31 2.54
CA VAL A 99 -3.40 -15.01 1.32
C VAL A 99 -2.81 -13.79 0.59
N TRP A 100 -2.42 -12.75 1.34
CA TRP A 100 -1.77 -11.57 0.78
C TRP A 100 -0.49 -11.93 0.02
N LEU A 101 0.40 -12.72 0.62
CA LEU A 101 1.64 -13.18 -0.02
C LEU A 101 1.33 -14.00 -1.28
N VAL A 102 0.40 -14.94 -1.19
CA VAL A 102 0.02 -15.79 -2.34
C VAL A 102 -0.49 -14.95 -3.51
N VAL A 103 -1.35 -13.96 -3.25
CA VAL A 103 -1.89 -13.09 -4.30
C VAL A 103 -0.81 -12.15 -4.85
N ALA A 104 0.02 -11.55 -3.99
CA ALA A 104 1.08 -10.65 -4.41
C ALA A 104 2.12 -11.36 -5.29
N PHE A 105 2.64 -12.51 -4.83
CA PHE A 105 3.61 -13.28 -5.59
C PHE A 105 2.99 -13.97 -6.80
N GLY A 106 1.72 -14.40 -6.72
CA GLY A 106 1.00 -14.96 -7.87
C GLY A 106 0.82 -13.95 -8.99
N LEU A 107 0.42 -12.72 -8.67
CA LEU A 107 0.31 -11.64 -9.65
C LEU A 107 1.67 -11.23 -10.19
N LEU A 108 2.69 -11.13 -9.33
CA LEU A 108 4.05 -10.81 -9.76
C LEU A 108 4.64 -11.87 -10.70
N ALA A 109 4.45 -13.15 -10.39
CA ALA A 109 4.95 -14.24 -11.23
C ALA A 109 4.16 -14.40 -12.53
N GLY A 110 2.83 -14.18 -12.49
CA GLY A 110 1.96 -14.36 -13.66
C GLY A 110 1.92 -13.17 -14.62
N LEU A 111 2.01 -11.94 -14.08
CA LEU A 111 1.87 -10.70 -14.86
C LEU A 111 3.16 -9.86 -14.86
N GLY A 112 4.01 -9.99 -13.84
CA GLY A 112 5.31 -9.31 -13.79
C GLY A 112 6.36 -9.90 -14.73
N GLY A 113 6.13 -11.08 -15.31
CA GLY A 113 6.90 -11.59 -16.45
C GLY A 113 6.58 -10.92 -17.80
N ALA A 114 5.56 -10.06 -17.84
CA ALA A 114 5.12 -9.35 -19.05
C ALA A 114 5.35 -7.82 -19.00
N ALA A 115 6.03 -7.32 -17.96
CA ALA A 115 6.41 -5.91 -17.79
C ALA A 115 7.83 -5.63 -18.28
#